data_AF-A0A2T5ISA9-F1
#
_entry.id   AF-A0A2T5ISA9-F1
#
_cell.length_a   1.000
_cell.length_b   1.000
_cell.length_c   1.000
_cell.angle_alpha   90.00
_cell.angle_beta   90.00
_cell.angle_gamma   90.00
#
_symmetry.space_group_name_H-M   'P 1'
#
loop_
_entity.id
_entity.type
_entity.pdbx_description
1 polymer ?
#
loop_
_entity_poly.entity_id
_entity_poly.type
_entity_poly.pdbx_seq_one_letter_code
_entity_poly.pdbx_strand_id
1 'polypeptide(L)'
;MNNKSVLIALHGMGTHTEDSLKKEIVDAANNALRRYPNYESRNIEDSVIIKPIEYNSIFEETRQKISNANQPISQFLKNHDKNLSPHFLSDIVNAEESLGQESNFNTHWLDVILYMTAIGERVRHHVALKLLEIIKEATAQQQNIHLLGHSLGTSVLHDVLWKLYTGGVIDKSGKKHTLDATDNKLRSIWMFANVSVLVSRFSSISPHPLTTIVKPGANSNGCTEIFANIHHKYDPFTIPYAFKVSQNDGWIPPDIWQKDYIDILTEKITRTDTHSLGGYIEDPAVTYPFLSQIIPLGTQKFSPSLTEWQEGNAKIKILLGKENLLTELKNKAKSVKSLSDFIQLGETFQKAIKTQ
;
A
#
# COMPACT_ATOMS: atom_id res chain seq x y z
N MET A 1 -19.16 22.99 -10.18
CA MET A 1 -18.33 22.24 -9.20
C MET A 1 -17.93 20.93 -9.86
N ASN A 2 -16.68 20.49 -9.68
CA ASN A 2 -16.23 19.22 -10.22
C ASN A 2 -16.77 18.10 -9.32
N ASN A 3 -17.73 17.32 -9.81
CA ASN A 3 -18.38 16.30 -8.98
C ASN A 3 -17.50 15.06 -8.76
N LYS A 4 -16.29 14.99 -9.32
CA LYS A 4 -15.39 13.84 -9.17
C LYS A 4 -14.63 13.88 -7.85
N SER A 5 -14.45 12.73 -7.22
CA SER A 5 -13.49 12.57 -6.12
C SER A 5 -12.06 12.45 -6.67
N VAL A 6 -11.07 12.54 -5.79
CA VAL A 6 -9.66 12.30 -6.11
C VAL A 6 -9.18 11.04 -5.37
N LEU A 7 -8.64 10.08 -6.10
CA LEU A 7 -7.95 8.91 -5.56
C LEU A 7 -6.45 9.06 -5.79
N ILE A 8 -5.69 9.28 -4.72
CA ILE A 8 -4.23 9.35 -4.76
C ILE A 8 -3.67 7.97 -4.44
N ALA A 9 -2.82 7.43 -5.31
CA ALA A 9 -2.37 6.04 -5.22
C ALA A 9 -0.84 5.91 -5.17
N LEU A 10 -0.36 5.04 -4.27
CA LEU A 10 1.05 4.67 -4.14
C LEU A 10 1.20 3.16 -4.40
N HIS A 11 2.18 2.81 -5.24
CA HIS A 11 2.44 1.43 -5.64
C HIS A 11 3.28 0.65 -4.61
N GLY A 12 3.35 -0.67 -4.76
CA GLY A 12 4.23 -1.53 -3.98
C GLY A 12 5.70 -1.49 -4.41
N MET A 13 6.47 -2.49 -3.97
CA MET A 13 7.77 -2.79 -4.60
C MET A 13 7.52 -3.15 -6.08
N GLY A 14 8.48 -2.86 -6.96
CA GLY A 14 8.27 -3.11 -8.39
C GLY A 14 8.74 -1.96 -9.27
N THR A 15 8.83 -2.24 -10.56
CA THR A 15 8.98 -1.18 -11.58
C THR A 15 7.59 -0.69 -11.95
N HIS A 16 7.14 0.36 -11.27
CA HIS A 16 5.86 1.01 -11.55
C HIS A 16 6.10 2.43 -12.03
N THR A 17 5.37 2.83 -13.08
CA THR A 17 5.24 4.22 -13.50
C THR A 17 3.88 4.75 -13.04
N GLU A 18 3.68 6.07 -13.10
CA GLU A 18 2.36 6.65 -12.85
C GLU A 18 1.31 6.03 -13.80
N ASP A 19 1.64 5.91 -15.08
CA ASP A 19 0.74 5.32 -16.08
C ASP A 19 0.43 3.84 -15.82
N SER A 20 1.42 3.04 -15.41
CA SER A 20 1.18 1.61 -15.14
C SER A 20 0.29 1.41 -13.91
N LEU A 21 0.52 2.17 -12.83
CA LEU A 21 -0.30 2.09 -11.62
C LEU A 21 -1.73 2.59 -11.89
N LYS A 22 -1.86 3.72 -12.61
CA LYS A 22 -3.17 4.23 -13.01
C LYS A 22 -3.93 3.21 -13.82
N LYS A 23 -3.27 2.62 -14.82
CA LYS A 23 -3.87 1.60 -15.69
C LYS A 23 -4.32 0.39 -14.89
N GLU A 24 -3.51 -0.12 -13.97
CA GLU A 24 -3.89 -1.25 -13.12
C GLU A 24 -5.16 -0.97 -12.31
N ILE A 25 -5.24 0.20 -11.66
CA ILE A 25 -6.40 0.61 -10.86
C ILE A 25 -7.64 0.78 -11.75
N VAL A 26 -7.50 1.49 -12.87
CA VAL A 26 -8.58 1.73 -13.84
C VAL A 26 -9.13 0.43 -14.38
N ASP A 27 -8.25 -0.44 -14.89
CA ASP A 27 -8.65 -1.73 -15.47
C ASP A 27 -9.38 -2.58 -14.42
N ALA A 28 -8.83 -2.69 -13.21
CA ALA A 28 -9.42 -3.49 -12.14
C ALA A 28 -10.79 -2.93 -11.69
N ALA A 29 -10.90 -1.62 -11.50
CA ALA A 29 -12.15 -0.97 -11.12
C ALA A 29 -13.22 -1.11 -12.23
N ASN A 30 -12.84 -0.92 -13.49
CA ASN A 30 -13.76 -1.05 -14.63
C ASN A 30 -14.17 -2.51 -14.87
N ASN A 31 -13.25 -3.46 -14.73
CA ASN A 31 -13.58 -4.89 -14.72
C ASN A 31 -14.57 -5.22 -13.61
N ALA A 32 -14.39 -4.62 -12.42
CA ALA A 32 -15.30 -4.81 -11.31
C ALA A 32 -16.68 -4.20 -11.59
N LEU A 33 -16.77 -2.96 -12.10
CA LEU A 33 -18.02 -2.30 -12.48
C LEU A 33 -18.80 -3.09 -13.53
N ARG A 34 -18.11 -3.63 -14.55
CA ARG A 34 -18.72 -4.44 -15.63
C ARG A 34 -19.43 -5.71 -15.16
N ARG A 35 -19.17 -6.17 -13.94
CA ARG A 35 -19.90 -7.32 -13.39
C ARG A 35 -21.35 -6.96 -13.04
N TYR A 36 -21.64 -5.69 -12.76
CA TYR A 36 -22.95 -5.21 -12.31
C TYR A 36 -23.73 -4.62 -13.51
N PRO A 37 -24.85 -5.23 -13.93
CA PRO A 37 -25.61 -4.82 -15.12
C PRO A 37 -25.92 -3.32 -15.26
N ASN A 38 -26.28 -2.63 -14.17
CA ASN A 38 -26.62 -1.19 -14.21
C ASN A 38 -25.38 -0.28 -14.30
N TYR A 39 -24.18 -0.85 -14.18
CA TYR A 39 -22.91 -0.14 -14.18
C TYR A 39 -21.98 -0.60 -15.31
N GLU A 40 -22.41 -1.52 -16.17
CA GLU A 40 -21.56 -2.14 -17.20
C GLU A 40 -20.99 -1.14 -18.21
N SER A 41 -21.74 -0.09 -18.52
CA SER A 41 -21.34 0.97 -19.43
C SER A 41 -20.58 2.12 -18.76
N ARG A 42 -20.40 2.09 -17.43
CA ARG A 42 -19.70 3.16 -16.69
C ARG A 42 -18.22 2.87 -16.58
N ASN A 43 -17.42 3.94 -16.61
CA ASN A 43 -16.01 3.87 -16.28
C ASN A 43 -15.74 4.62 -14.97
N ILE A 44 -14.78 4.13 -14.18
CA ILE A 44 -14.40 4.74 -12.90
C ILE A 44 -13.93 6.18 -13.10
N GLU A 45 -13.29 6.46 -14.22
CA GLU A 45 -12.76 7.78 -14.57
C GLU A 45 -13.86 8.82 -14.78
N ASP A 46 -15.11 8.41 -15.02
CA ASP A 46 -16.25 9.32 -15.11
C ASP A 46 -16.58 9.97 -13.75
N SER A 47 -16.14 9.34 -12.65
CA SER A 47 -16.50 9.70 -11.28
C SER A 47 -15.29 9.97 -10.37
N VAL A 48 -14.10 9.47 -10.73
CA VAL A 48 -12.91 9.53 -9.90
C VAL A 48 -11.70 9.99 -10.71
N ILE A 49 -10.96 10.97 -10.21
CA ILE A 49 -9.68 11.40 -10.74
C ILE A 49 -8.59 10.59 -10.03
N ILE A 50 -7.94 9.69 -10.76
CA ILE A 50 -6.86 8.86 -10.21
C ILE A 50 -5.51 9.56 -10.42
N LYS A 51 -4.79 9.82 -9.33
CA LYS A 51 -3.50 10.52 -9.26
C LYS A 51 -2.44 9.61 -8.60
N PRO A 52 -1.75 8.76 -9.38
CA PRO A 52 -0.59 8.02 -8.89
C PRO A 52 0.52 8.97 -8.41
N ILE A 53 1.30 8.55 -7.42
CA ILE A 53 2.58 9.17 -7.06
C ILE A 53 3.67 8.12 -7.25
N GLU A 54 4.56 8.36 -8.21
CA GLU A 54 5.73 7.52 -8.47
C GLU A 54 6.91 7.93 -7.58
N TYR A 55 7.68 6.94 -7.13
CA TYR A 55 8.92 7.15 -6.36
C TYR A 55 10.01 6.09 -6.63
N ASN A 56 9.82 5.20 -7.60
CA ASN A 56 10.77 4.16 -7.98
C ASN A 56 12.08 4.74 -8.55
N SER A 57 12.04 5.91 -9.17
CA SER A 57 13.21 6.63 -9.69
C SER A 57 14.29 6.87 -8.63
N ILE A 58 13.90 7.09 -7.37
CA ILE A 58 14.83 7.24 -6.23
C ILE A 58 15.55 5.92 -5.93
N PHE A 59 14.82 4.81 -5.99
CA PHE A 59 15.41 3.50 -5.81
C PHE A 59 16.29 3.12 -6.98
N GLU A 60 15.86 3.33 -8.23
CA GLU A 60 16.65 3.05 -9.42
C GLU A 60 17.99 3.80 -9.42
N GLU A 61 17.98 5.09 -9.11
CA GLU A 61 19.21 5.88 -8.96
C GLU A 61 20.16 5.26 -7.91
N THR A 62 19.60 4.76 -6.81
CA THR A 62 20.37 4.16 -5.72
C THR A 62 20.90 2.78 -6.11
N ARG A 63 20.09 1.94 -6.78
CA ARG A 63 20.50 0.64 -7.33
C ARG A 63 21.65 0.80 -8.32
N GLN A 64 21.59 1.80 -9.19
CA GLN A 64 22.68 2.10 -10.13
C GLN A 64 23.97 2.50 -9.39
N LYS A 65 23.87 3.29 -8.32
CA LYS A 65 25.03 3.64 -7.47
C LYS A 65 25.64 2.43 -6.78
N ILE A 66 24.80 1.52 -6.26
CA ILE A 66 25.24 0.27 -5.64
C ILE A 66 25.98 -0.58 -6.67
N SER A 67 25.37 -0.79 -7.85
CA SER A 67 25.96 -1.54 -8.95
C SER A 67 27.31 -0.96 -9.38
N ASN A 68 27.41 0.36 -9.53
CA ASN A 68 28.65 1.05 -9.92
C ASN A 68 29.73 1.00 -8.84
N ALA A 69 29.36 0.89 -7.56
CA ALA A 69 30.31 0.84 -6.45
C ALA A 69 31.05 -0.51 -6.35
N ASN A 70 30.54 -1.56 -7.02
CA ASN A 70 31.13 -2.90 -7.05
C ASN A 70 31.52 -3.44 -5.66
N GLN A 71 30.66 -3.22 -4.68
CA GLN A 71 30.80 -3.69 -3.29
C GLN A 71 29.48 -4.31 -2.81
N PRO A 72 29.50 -5.16 -1.77
CA PRO A 72 28.28 -5.66 -1.14
C PRO A 72 27.33 -4.52 -0.73
N ILE A 73 26.01 -4.75 -0.84
CA ILE A 73 24.96 -3.84 -0.39
C ILE A 73 25.16 -3.50 1.09
N SER A 74 25.47 -4.48 1.94
CA SER A 74 25.76 -4.25 3.35
C SER A 74 26.89 -3.24 3.56
N GLN A 75 27.97 -3.34 2.79
CA GLN A 75 29.09 -2.41 2.83
C GLN A 75 28.71 -1.03 2.27
N PHE A 76 27.97 -0.99 1.16
CA PHE A 76 27.46 0.26 0.61
C PHE A 76 26.60 1.01 1.62
N LEU A 77 25.65 0.33 2.25
CA LEU A 77 24.73 0.91 3.24
C LEU A 77 25.47 1.38 4.48
N LYS A 78 26.41 0.59 5.01
CA LYS A 78 27.26 0.98 6.15
C LYS A 78 28.04 2.27 5.89
N ASN A 79 28.48 2.49 4.64
CA ASN A 79 29.23 3.68 4.26
C ASN A 79 28.35 4.93 4.11
N HIS A 80 27.07 4.76 3.77
CA HIS A 80 26.15 5.87 3.47
C HIS A 80 25.16 6.19 4.60
N ASP A 81 24.90 5.24 5.49
CA ASP A 81 24.02 5.41 6.63
C ASP A 81 24.70 4.88 7.90
N LYS A 82 25.32 5.82 8.63
CA LYS A 82 26.07 5.52 9.86
C LYS A 82 25.19 5.15 11.05
N ASN A 83 23.86 5.33 10.92
CA ASN A 83 22.91 5.10 12.00
C ASN A 83 22.19 3.75 11.88
N LEU A 84 22.56 2.92 10.90
CA LEU A 84 22.02 1.57 10.77
C LEU A 84 22.37 0.73 12.00
N SER A 85 21.36 0.03 12.52
CA SER A 85 21.59 -0.86 13.66
C SER A 85 22.48 -2.03 13.24
N PRO A 86 23.37 -2.52 14.13
CA PRO A 86 24.19 -3.70 13.84
C PRO A 86 23.36 -4.94 13.49
N HIS A 87 22.18 -5.09 14.10
CA HIS A 87 21.26 -6.19 13.80
C HIS A 87 20.72 -6.09 12.37
N PHE A 88 20.29 -4.91 11.94
CA PHE A 88 19.79 -4.71 10.58
C PHE A 88 20.88 -4.96 9.53
N LEU A 89 22.11 -4.48 9.78
CA LEU A 89 23.25 -4.79 8.92
C LEU A 89 23.55 -6.29 8.86
N SER A 90 23.50 -7.00 10.00
CA SER A 90 23.67 -8.46 10.03
C SER A 90 22.58 -9.17 9.22
N ASP A 91 21.33 -8.71 9.29
CA ASP A 91 20.24 -9.30 8.51
C ASP A 91 20.46 -9.12 7.00
N ILE A 92 20.98 -7.96 6.57
CA ILE A 92 21.34 -7.72 5.17
C ILE A 92 22.47 -8.66 4.73
N VAL A 93 23.54 -8.78 5.52
CA VAL A 93 24.65 -9.70 5.22
C VAL A 93 24.14 -11.14 5.07
N ASN A 94 23.31 -11.60 6.02
CA ASN A 94 22.70 -12.92 5.95
C ASN A 94 21.80 -13.10 4.71
N ALA A 95 21.09 -12.04 4.30
CA ALA A 95 20.29 -12.06 3.08
C ALA A 95 21.20 -12.18 1.84
N GLU A 96 22.27 -11.39 1.74
CA GLU A 96 23.25 -11.45 0.65
C GLU A 96 23.86 -12.85 0.51
N GLU A 97 24.25 -13.46 1.62
CA GLU A 97 24.81 -14.82 1.64
C GLU A 97 23.79 -15.87 1.18
N SER A 98 22.54 -15.75 1.63
CA SER A 98 21.48 -16.72 1.31
C SER A 98 21.03 -16.68 -0.15
N LEU A 99 21.24 -15.55 -0.82
CA LEU A 99 20.82 -15.32 -2.20
C LEU A 99 21.90 -15.73 -3.24
N GLY A 100 23.14 -15.94 -2.79
CA GLY A 100 24.26 -16.38 -3.64
C GLY A 100 24.69 -15.33 -4.68
N GLN A 101 25.83 -15.56 -5.35
CA GLN A 101 26.38 -14.63 -6.35
C GLN A 101 25.60 -14.61 -7.68
N GLU A 102 24.79 -15.64 -7.97
CA GLU A 102 24.08 -15.76 -9.25
C GLU A 102 22.69 -15.12 -9.27
N SER A 103 22.12 -14.79 -8.10
CA SER A 103 20.93 -13.95 -8.07
C SER A 103 21.39 -12.50 -8.00
N ASN A 104 21.17 -11.76 -9.08
CA ASN A 104 21.04 -10.32 -8.98
C ASN A 104 19.96 -10.07 -7.93
N PHE A 105 20.36 -9.80 -6.68
CA PHE A 105 19.53 -9.50 -5.52
C PHE A 105 18.31 -8.72 -6.03
N ASN A 106 17.16 -9.41 -6.18
CA ASN A 106 16.11 -8.96 -7.11
C ASN A 106 15.77 -7.50 -6.83
N THR A 107 15.73 -6.67 -7.88
CA THR A 107 15.63 -5.20 -7.82
C THR A 107 14.51 -4.70 -6.91
N HIS A 108 13.47 -5.52 -6.68
CA HIS A 108 12.30 -5.18 -5.87
C HIS A 108 12.50 -5.40 -4.36
N TRP A 109 13.31 -6.37 -3.91
CA TRP A 109 13.59 -6.56 -2.47
C TRP A 109 14.52 -5.48 -1.93
N LEU A 110 15.46 -5.05 -2.77
CA LEU A 110 16.34 -3.96 -2.45
C LEU A 110 15.55 -2.69 -2.14
N ASP A 111 14.38 -2.45 -2.76
CA ASP A 111 13.55 -1.28 -2.48
C ASP A 111 13.01 -1.26 -1.06
N VAL A 112 12.60 -2.42 -0.56
CA VAL A 112 12.14 -2.57 0.83
C VAL A 112 13.28 -2.27 1.79
N ILE A 113 14.47 -2.81 1.53
CA ILE A 113 15.68 -2.56 2.35
C ILE A 113 16.04 -1.08 2.32
N LEU A 114 16.14 -0.49 1.11
CA LEU A 114 16.48 0.91 0.92
C LEU A 114 15.48 1.84 1.62
N TYR A 115 14.18 1.50 1.57
CA TYR A 115 13.15 2.28 2.26
C TYR A 115 13.32 2.30 3.79
N MET A 116 13.85 1.22 4.37
CA MET A 116 14.11 1.13 5.81
C MET A 116 15.33 1.97 6.25
N THR A 117 16.12 2.51 5.32
CA THR A 117 17.32 3.35 5.57
C THR A 117 17.06 4.84 5.34
N ALA A 118 18.08 5.69 5.49
CA ALA A 118 18.04 7.10 5.11
C ALA A 118 17.56 7.36 3.66
N ILE A 119 17.67 6.40 2.74
CA ILE A 119 17.08 6.52 1.39
C ILE A 119 15.55 6.62 1.44
N GLY A 120 14.91 5.93 2.39
CA GLY A 120 13.47 6.07 2.65
C GLY A 120 13.05 7.48 3.01
N GLU A 121 13.91 8.28 3.66
CA GLU A 121 13.59 9.70 3.94
C GLU A 121 13.47 10.52 2.65
N ARG A 122 14.27 10.20 1.62
CA ARG A 122 14.15 10.85 0.30
C ARG A 122 12.82 10.50 -0.36
N VAL A 123 12.40 9.23 -0.26
CA VAL A 123 11.09 8.76 -0.76
C VAL A 123 9.96 9.48 -0.03
N ARG A 124 9.98 9.48 1.31
CA ARG A 124 8.97 10.17 2.13
C ARG A 124 8.91 11.66 1.81
N HIS A 125 10.04 12.33 1.65
CA HIS A 125 10.07 13.75 1.30
C HIS A 125 9.48 14.05 -0.08
N HIS A 126 9.88 13.28 -1.11
CA HIS A 126 9.34 13.40 -2.46
C HIS A 126 7.82 13.19 -2.49
N VAL A 127 7.36 12.09 -1.90
CA VAL A 127 5.94 11.75 -1.84
C VAL A 127 5.15 12.79 -1.05
N ALA A 128 5.68 13.29 0.08
CA ALA A 128 5.02 14.32 0.87
C ALA A 128 4.77 15.60 0.08
N LEU A 129 5.76 16.08 -0.69
CA LEU A 129 5.60 17.29 -1.50
C LEU A 129 4.57 17.10 -2.62
N LYS A 130 4.58 15.94 -3.28
CA LYS A 130 3.58 15.60 -4.30
C LYS A 130 2.17 15.46 -3.73
N LEU A 131 2.05 14.82 -2.57
CA LEU A 131 0.79 14.68 -1.87
C LEU A 131 0.20 16.03 -1.46
N LEU A 132 1.03 16.95 -0.93
CA LEU A 132 0.62 18.31 -0.59
C LEU A 132 0.11 19.11 -1.81
N GLU A 133 0.77 18.97 -2.96
CA GLU A 133 0.35 19.59 -4.22
C GLU A 133 -1.06 19.13 -4.62
N ILE A 134 -1.30 17.81 -4.61
CA ILE A 134 -2.59 17.23 -5.00
C ILE A 134 -3.68 17.55 -3.99
N ILE A 135 -3.40 17.47 -2.68
CA ILE A 135 -4.37 17.82 -1.63
C ILE A 135 -4.79 19.28 -1.77
N LYS A 136 -3.84 20.20 -1.97
CA LYS A 136 -4.15 21.62 -2.15
C LYS A 136 -5.05 21.86 -3.37
N GLU A 137 -4.77 21.21 -4.49
CA GLU A 137 -5.60 21.27 -5.70
C GLU A 137 -7.03 20.76 -5.43
N ALA A 138 -7.14 19.57 -4.82
CA ALA A 138 -8.41 18.93 -4.54
C ALA A 138 -9.26 19.72 -3.51
N THR A 139 -8.64 20.25 -2.46
CA THR A 139 -9.31 21.11 -1.47
C THR A 139 -9.83 22.40 -2.11
N ALA A 140 -9.04 23.05 -2.98
CA ALA A 140 -9.49 24.24 -3.70
C ALA A 140 -10.71 23.96 -4.60
N GLN A 141 -10.83 22.72 -5.09
CA GLN A 141 -11.97 22.25 -5.88
C GLN A 141 -13.09 21.61 -5.05
N GLN A 142 -12.98 21.60 -3.71
CA GLN A 142 -13.93 20.97 -2.79
C GLN A 142 -14.19 19.48 -3.09
N GLN A 143 -13.16 18.76 -3.50
CA GLN A 143 -13.26 17.33 -3.83
C GLN A 143 -12.99 16.44 -2.61
N ASN A 144 -13.67 15.31 -2.54
CA ASN A 144 -13.33 14.26 -1.59
C ASN A 144 -11.97 13.65 -1.96
N ILE A 145 -11.08 13.51 -0.96
CA ILE A 145 -9.73 12.97 -1.14
C ILE A 145 -9.67 11.58 -0.51
N HIS A 146 -9.36 10.59 -1.34
CA HIS A 146 -9.15 9.20 -0.96
C HIS A 146 -7.70 8.83 -1.23
N LEU A 147 -7.08 8.08 -0.32
CA LEU A 147 -5.72 7.58 -0.48
C LEU A 147 -5.73 6.07 -0.60
N LEU A 148 -4.86 5.53 -1.45
CA LEU A 148 -4.63 4.11 -1.64
C LEU A 148 -3.14 3.83 -1.55
N GLY A 149 -2.74 2.98 -0.62
CA GLY A 149 -1.41 2.37 -0.59
C GLY A 149 -1.51 0.89 -0.92
N HIS A 150 -0.55 0.37 -1.68
CA HIS A 150 -0.41 -1.06 -1.95
C HIS A 150 0.96 -1.57 -1.53
N SER A 151 1.02 -2.68 -0.80
CA SER A 151 2.29 -3.30 -0.37
C SER A 151 3.23 -2.28 0.27
N LEU A 152 4.49 -2.13 -0.16
CA LEU A 152 5.42 -1.10 0.33
C LEU A 152 4.81 0.33 0.33
N GLY A 153 3.96 0.66 -0.63
CA GLY A 153 3.25 1.93 -0.69
C GLY A 153 2.35 2.19 0.51
N THR A 154 1.91 1.15 1.23
CA THR A 154 1.20 1.31 2.52
C THR A 154 2.11 1.91 3.59
N SER A 155 3.35 1.44 3.71
CA SER A 155 4.33 1.99 4.65
C SER A 155 4.72 3.42 4.27
N VAL A 156 4.97 3.66 2.98
CA VAL A 156 5.28 5.02 2.45
C VAL A 156 4.15 5.99 2.76
N LEU A 157 2.91 5.61 2.43
CA LEU A 157 1.74 6.43 2.67
C LEU A 157 1.56 6.74 4.15
N HIS A 158 1.67 5.72 5.00
CA HIS A 158 1.53 5.86 6.46
C HIS A 158 2.56 6.82 7.03
N ASP A 159 3.85 6.61 6.75
CA ASP A 159 4.92 7.43 7.31
C ASP A 159 4.84 8.89 6.82
N VAL A 160 4.47 9.10 5.54
CA VAL A 160 4.28 10.43 4.97
C VAL A 160 3.13 11.16 5.67
N LEU A 161 1.99 10.50 5.86
CA LEU A 161 0.85 11.09 6.56
C LEU A 161 1.22 11.40 8.01
N TRP A 162 1.83 10.46 8.72
CA TRP A 162 2.28 10.71 10.09
C TRP A 162 3.18 11.95 10.16
N LYS A 163 4.15 12.06 9.25
CA LYS A 163 5.05 13.22 9.20
C LYS A 163 4.28 14.51 8.90
N LEU A 164 3.40 14.52 7.90
CA LEU A 164 2.64 15.71 7.52
C LEU A 164 1.68 16.22 8.60
N TYR A 165 1.02 15.34 9.35
CA TYR A 165 0.06 15.70 10.40
C TYR A 165 0.68 15.96 11.78
N THR A 166 1.99 15.75 11.96
CA THR A 166 2.66 15.96 13.26
C THR A 166 3.81 16.96 13.16
N GLY A 167 4.79 16.68 12.31
CA GLY A 167 6.05 17.42 12.24
C GLY A 167 6.17 18.32 11.01
N GLY A 168 5.46 18.01 9.93
CA GLY A 168 5.55 18.65 8.62
C GLY A 168 6.78 18.25 7.80
N VAL A 169 6.87 18.80 6.59
CA VAL A 169 8.02 18.69 5.69
C VAL A 169 8.48 20.08 5.23
N ILE A 170 9.77 20.24 4.97
CA ILE A 170 10.36 21.50 4.50
C ILE A 170 10.62 21.38 2.99
N ASP A 171 10.16 22.34 2.20
CA ASP A 171 10.42 22.38 0.76
C ASP A 171 11.80 22.98 0.41
N LYS A 172 12.11 23.06 -0.88
CA LYS A 172 13.39 23.62 -1.37
C LYS A 172 13.58 25.11 -1.05
N SER A 173 12.51 25.84 -0.74
CA SER A 173 12.56 27.25 -0.34
C SER A 173 12.77 27.44 1.17
N GLY A 174 12.84 26.34 1.94
CA GLY A 174 12.90 26.38 3.40
C GLY A 174 11.53 26.55 4.06
N LYS A 175 10.44 26.57 3.28
CA LYS A 175 9.08 26.69 3.81
C LYS A 175 8.62 25.35 4.38
N LYS A 176 8.13 25.38 5.62
CA LYS A 176 7.52 24.24 6.29
C LYS A 176 6.05 24.10 5.85
N HIS A 177 5.65 22.88 5.53
CA HIS A 177 4.30 22.48 5.17
C HIS A 177 3.80 21.39 6.13
N THR A 178 2.58 21.55 6.62
CA THR A 178 1.90 20.63 7.54
C THR A 178 0.45 20.46 7.08
N LEU A 179 -0.17 19.34 7.48
CA LEU A 179 -1.61 19.13 7.35
C LEU A 179 -2.26 19.20 8.73
N ASP A 180 -3.46 19.77 8.80
CA ASP A 180 -4.28 19.78 10.00
C ASP A 180 -5.35 18.67 9.93
N ALA A 181 -5.50 17.89 11.00
CA ALA A 181 -6.41 16.73 11.01
C ALA A 181 -7.90 17.11 11.03
N THR A 182 -8.22 18.39 11.23
CA THR A 182 -9.57 18.96 11.11
C THR A 182 -9.76 19.55 9.72
N ASP A 183 -8.91 20.49 9.31
CA ASP A 183 -9.08 21.24 8.06
C ASP A 183 -8.69 20.44 6.81
N ASN A 184 -7.82 19.45 6.97
CA ASN A 184 -7.34 18.60 5.89
C ASN A 184 -7.69 17.12 6.15
N LYS A 185 -8.80 16.85 6.84
CA LYS A 185 -9.24 15.47 7.08
C LYS A 185 -9.51 14.73 5.76
N LEU A 186 -8.96 13.53 5.63
CA LEU A 186 -9.11 12.69 4.45
C LEU A 186 -10.44 11.93 4.50
N ARG A 187 -11.07 11.70 3.34
CA ARG A 187 -12.34 10.96 3.27
C ARG A 187 -12.14 9.46 3.51
N SER A 188 -11.08 8.87 2.98
CA SER A 188 -10.70 7.49 3.32
C SER A 188 -9.26 7.17 2.99
N ILE A 189 -8.67 6.25 3.75
CA ILE A 189 -7.38 5.61 3.45
C ILE A 189 -7.62 4.12 3.22
N TRP A 190 -7.08 3.58 2.13
CA TRP A 190 -7.18 2.17 1.76
C TRP A 190 -5.78 1.55 1.71
N MET A 191 -5.56 0.54 2.55
CA MET A 191 -4.27 -0.12 2.75
C MET A 191 -4.33 -1.55 2.21
N PHE A 192 -4.00 -1.70 0.94
CA PHE A 192 -3.98 -2.99 0.25
C PHE A 192 -2.66 -3.70 0.49
N ALA A 193 -2.72 -4.96 0.91
CA ALA A 193 -1.55 -5.72 1.29
C ALA A 193 -0.66 -4.96 2.30
N ASN A 194 -1.25 -4.54 3.42
CA ASN A 194 -0.61 -3.65 4.37
C ASN A 194 0.62 -4.27 5.07
N VAL A 195 1.81 -3.72 4.77
CA VAL A 195 3.11 -4.14 5.34
C VAL A 195 3.71 -3.07 6.28
N SER A 196 2.93 -2.06 6.69
CA SER A 196 3.41 -0.98 7.57
C SER A 196 3.98 -1.49 8.90
N VAL A 197 3.34 -2.47 9.54
CA VAL A 197 3.86 -3.07 10.79
C VAL A 197 5.18 -3.79 10.52
N LEU A 198 5.24 -4.60 9.46
CA LEU A 198 6.46 -5.31 9.05
C LEU A 198 7.62 -4.33 8.82
N VAL A 199 7.38 -3.26 8.07
CA VAL A 199 8.41 -2.24 7.80
C VAL A 199 8.83 -1.52 9.08
N SER A 200 7.88 -1.09 9.91
CA SER A 200 8.20 -0.42 11.19
C SER A 200 8.97 -1.29 12.17
N ARG A 201 8.84 -2.62 12.07
CA ARG A 201 9.57 -3.57 12.93
C ARG A 201 11.05 -3.66 12.57
N PHE A 202 11.36 -3.60 11.27
CA PHE A 202 12.74 -3.70 10.78
C PHE A 202 13.41 -2.33 10.58
N SER A 203 12.63 -1.26 10.57
CA SER A 203 13.11 0.11 10.40
C SER A 203 13.22 0.85 11.73
N SER A 204 14.34 1.54 11.97
CA SER A 204 14.52 2.42 13.13
C SER A 204 13.96 3.85 12.91
N ILE A 205 13.52 4.17 11.70
CA ILE A 205 13.11 5.51 11.28
C ILE A 205 11.61 5.64 11.03
N SER A 206 10.91 4.51 10.90
CA SER A 206 9.46 4.48 10.66
C SER A 206 8.72 4.31 11.99
N PRO A 207 7.65 5.08 12.26
CA PRO A 207 6.86 4.91 13.47
C PRO A 207 6.12 3.57 13.45
N HIS A 208 5.81 3.02 14.63
CA HIS A 208 4.88 1.90 14.69
C HIS A 208 3.47 2.38 14.29
N PRO A 209 2.78 1.76 13.33
CA PRO A 209 1.61 2.39 12.72
C PRO A 209 0.43 2.57 13.70
N LEU A 210 0.33 1.69 14.71
CA LEU A 210 -0.70 1.75 15.75
C LEU A 210 -0.51 2.87 16.78
N THR A 211 0.62 3.58 16.78
CA THR A 211 0.88 4.68 17.73
C THR A 211 0.71 6.07 17.11
N THR A 212 0.27 6.14 15.85
CA THR A 212 0.22 7.39 15.07
C THR A 212 -1.20 7.95 14.93
N ILE A 213 -1.28 9.19 14.41
CA ILE A 213 -2.54 9.85 14.02
C ILE A 213 -3.16 9.29 12.74
N VAL A 214 -2.46 8.39 12.03
CA VAL A 214 -2.91 7.79 10.77
C VAL A 214 -3.90 6.67 11.08
N LYS A 215 -5.12 7.08 11.43
CA LYS A 215 -6.23 6.24 11.86
C LYS A 215 -7.55 7.01 11.72
N PRO A 216 -8.71 6.34 11.71
CA PRO A 216 -9.97 7.03 11.73
C PRO A 216 -10.17 7.72 13.09
N GLY A 217 -10.77 8.90 13.09
CA GLY A 217 -10.93 9.67 14.32
C GLY A 217 -11.88 10.85 14.17
N ALA A 218 -12.65 11.12 15.23
CA ALA A 218 -13.40 12.37 15.35
C ALA A 218 -12.46 13.55 15.60
N ASN A 219 -12.77 14.70 15.01
CA ASN A 219 -11.99 15.94 15.15
C ASN A 219 -10.49 15.71 14.85
N SER A 220 -9.58 16.23 15.66
CA SER A 220 -8.13 16.11 15.47
C SER A 220 -7.52 14.77 15.92
N ASN A 221 -8.32 13.77 16.35
CA ASN A 221 -7.80 12.50 16.90
C ASN A 221 -7.47 11.44 15.84
N GLY A 222 -7.64 11.76 14.57
CA GLY A 222 -7.30 10.90 13.43
C GLY A 222 -7.34 11.71 12.13
N CYS A 223 -6.47 11.37 11.17
CA CYS A 223 -6.35 12.15 9.93
C CYS A 223 -7.31 11.72 8.81
N THR A 224 -8.10 10.66 9.01
CA THR A 224 -9.07 10.17 8.04
C THR A 224 -10.44 9.94 8.69
N GLU A 225 -11.49 9.96 7.89
CA GLU A 225 -12.82 9.52 8.30
C GLU A 225 -12.91 8.00 8.25
N ILE A 226 -12.48 7.37 7.16
CA ILE A 226 -12.49 5.90 7.01
C ILE A 226 -11.08 5.36 6.86
N PHE A 227 -10.80 4.23 7.49
CA PHE A 227 -9.58 3.47 7.26
C PHE A 227 -9.91 2.03 6.92
N ALA A 228 -9.51 1.59 5.73
CA ALA A 228 -9.72 0.23 5.26
C ALA A 228 -8.38 -0.52 5.19
N ASN A 229 -8.29 -1.65 5.87
CA ASN A 229 -7.19 -2.59 5.81
C ASN A 229 -7.62 -3.82 5.03
N ILE A 230 -6.91 -4.13 3.95
CA ILE A 230 -7.27 -5.20 3.02
C ILE A 230 -6.10 -6.16 2.92
N HIS A 231 -6.37 -7.43 3.20
CA HIS A 231 -5.38 -8.48 3.14
C HIS A 231 -5.96 -9.73 2.50
N HIS A 232 -5.09 -10.59 1.97
CA HIS A 232 -5.50 -11.80 1.27
C HIS A 232 -4.96 -13.00 2.01
N LYS A 233 -5.80 -14.04 2.16
CA LYS A 233 -5.51 -15.26 2.93
C LYS A 233 -4.21 -15.95 2.52
N TYR A 234 -3.83 -15.77 1.26
CA TYR A 234 -2.68 -16.36 0.60
C TYR A 234 -1.66 -15.33 0.10
N ASP A 235 -1.76 -14.06 0.51
CA ASP A 235 -0.68 -13.10 0.26
C ASP A 235 0.42 -13.33 1.32
N PRO A 236 1.61 -13.83 0.93
CA PRO A 236 2.67 -14.14 1.88
C PRO A 236 3.28 -12.92 2.54
N PHE A 237 3.08 -11.70 2.01
CA PHE A 237 3.72 -10.49 2.53
C PHE A 237 2.95 -9.84 3.66
N THR A 238 1.64 -10.12 3.76
CA THR A 238 0.80 -9.61 4.85
C THR A 238 0.74 -10.56 6.04
N ILE A 239 1.23 -11.79 5.90
CA ILE A 239 1.17 -12.80 6.95
C ILE A 239 2.19 -12.53 8.07
N PRO A 240 3.48 -12.28 7.77
CA PRO A 240 4.45 -11.92 8.79
C PRO A 240 4.10 -10.54 9.33
N TYR A 241 3.92 -10.43 10.64
CA TYR A 241 3.66 -9.16 11.31
C TYR A 241 2.50 -8.36 10.68
N ALA A 242 1.40 -9.06 10.41
CA ALA A 242 0.19 -8.47 9.86
C ALA A 242 -0.26 -7.23 10.65
N PHE A 243 -0.76 -6.22 9.93
CA PHE A 243 -1.55 -5.15 10.55
C PHE A 243 -2.85 -5.77 11.10
N LYS A 244 -2.81 -6.15 12.37
CA LYS A 244 -3.93 -6.74 13.10
C LYS A 244 -4.22 -5.88 14.29
N VAL A 245 -5.43 -5.37 14.30
CA VAL A 245 -6.00 -4.61 15.38
C VAL A 245 -7.29 -5.30 15.79
N SER A 246 -7.62 -5.24 17.07
CA SER A 246 -8.90 -5.61 17.63
C SER A 246 -9.54 -4.38 18.26
N GLN A 247 -10.87 -4.42 18.41
CA GLN A 247 -11.63 -3.37 19.10
C GLN A 247 -11.10 -3.11 20.53
N ASN A 248 -10.48 -4.11 21.17
CA ASN A 248 -9.98 -4.04 22.53
C ASN A 248 -8.54 -3.54 22.65
N ASP A 249 -7.84 -3.33 21.52
CA ASP A 249 -6.42 -2.92 21.53
C ASP A 249 -6.23 -1.44 21.86
N GLY A 250 -7.31 -0.67 21.97
CA GLY A 250 -7.27 0.77 22.28
C GLY A 250 -6.73 1.65 21.16
N TRP A 251 -6.55 1.12 19.94
CA TRP A 251 -6.06 1.90 18.80
C TRP A 251 -7.04 3.00 18.39
N ILE A 252 -8.33 2.67 18.33
CA ILE A 252 -9.45 3.59 18.08
C ILE A 252 -10.62 3.30 19.03
N PRO A 253 -11.44 4.30 19.39
CA PRO A 253 -12.64 4.11 20.20
C PRO A 253 -13.64 3.09 19.59
N PRO A 254 -14.39 2.33 20.42
CA PRO A 254 -15.35 1.32 19.98
C PRO A 254 -16.41 1.77 18.96
N ASP A 255 -16.90 3.00 19.08
CA ASP A 255 -17.91 3.60 18.19
C ASP A 255 -17.31 3.93 16.81
N ILE A 256 -16.09 4.47 16.79
CA ILE A 256 -15.33 4.73 15.56
C ILE A 256 -14.94 3.40 14.92
N TRP A 257 -14.54 2.40 15.70
CA TRP A 257 -14.20 1.07 15.21
C TRP A 257 -15.33 0.45 14.36
N GLN A 258 -16.56 0.48 14.87
CA GLN A 258 -17.70 -0.15 14.20
C GLN A 258 -18.12 0.56 12.91
N LYS A 259 -17.87 1.86 12.82
CA LYS A 259 -18.40 2.71 11.73
C LYS A 259 -17.36 3.01 10.66
N ASP A 260 -16.12 3.25 11.09
CA ASP A 260 -15.12 3.97 10.31
C ASP A 260 -13.85 3.12 10.06
N TYR A 261 -13.72 1.96 10.69
CA TYR A 261 -12.68 0.98 10.39
C TYR A 261 -13.25 -0.22 9.61
N ILE A 262 -12.61 -0.53 8.48
CA ILE A 262 -12.98 -1.64 7.60
C ILE A 262 -11.79 -2.60 7.56
N ASP A 263 -11.99 -3.85 7.98
CA ASP A 263 -10.98 -4.91 7.84
C ASP A 263 -11.54 -6.01 6.94
N ILE A 264 -10.88 -6.26 5.81
CA ILE A 264 -11.32 -7.23 4.80
C ILE A 264 -10.23 -8.28 4.59
N LEU A 265 -10.56 -9.52 4.97
CA LEU A 265 -9.83 -10.72 4.57
C LEU A 265 -10.45 -11.28 3.29
N THR A 266 -9.71 -11.21 2.19
CA THR A 266 -10.08 -11.84 0.92
C THR A 266 -9.56 -13.28 0.88
N GLU A 267 -10.33 -14.18 0.26
CA GLU A 267 -9.97 -15.60 0.15
C GLU A 267 -9.96 -16.13 -1.29
N LYS A 268 -10.62 -15.41 -2.21
CA LYS A 268 -10.79 -15.86 -3.58
C LYS A 268 -9.53 -15.55 -4.38
N ILE A 269 -8.96 -16.57 -5.00
CA ILE A 269 -7.80 -16.42 -5.89
C ILE A 269 -8.33 -15.96 -7.25
N THR A 270 -8.44 -14.64 -7.43
CA THR A 270 -8.92 -14.01 -8.68
C THR A 270 -7.80 -13.87 -9.72
N ARG A 271 -6.56 -13.81 -9.24
CA ARG A 271 -5.33 -13.74 -10.04
C ARG A 271 -4.27 -14.67 -9.45
N THR A 272 -3.34 -15.13 -10.29
CA THR A 272 -2.21 -16.00 -9.84
C THR A 272 -1.38 -15.30 -8.77
N ASP A 273 -1.11 -14.02 -9.00
CA ASP A 273 -0.47 -13.17 -8.02
C ASP A 273 -1.49 -12.67 -7.00
N THR A 274 -1.54 -13.36 -5.86
CA THR A 274 -2.39 -13.01 -4.71
C THR A 274 -1.97 -11.73 -4.00
N HIS A 275 -0.83 -11.15 -4.38
CA HIS A 275 -0.35 -9.86 -3.92
C HIS A 275 -0.71 -8.72 -4.88
N SER A 276 -1.28 -9.00 -6.07
CA SER A 276 -1.57 -7.96 -7.06
C SER A 276 -2.68 -7.00 -6.63
N LEU A 277 -2.47 -5.69 -6.83
CA LEU A 277 -3.46 -4.66 -6.48
C LEU A 277 -4.77 -4.85 -7.26
N GLY A 278 -4.66 -5.15 -8.56
CA GLY A 278 -5.84 -5.42 -9.37
C GLY A 278 -6.65 -6.62 -8.86
N GLY A 279 -5.98 -7.67 -8.36
CA GLY A 279 -6.65 -8.85 -7.80
C GLY A 279 -7.44 -8.51 -6.53
N TYR A 280 -6.91 -7.61 -5.69
CA TYR A 280 -7.63 -7.09 -4.54
C TYR A 280 -8.86 -6.27 -4.92
N ILE A 281 -8.71 -5.30 -5.84
CA ILE A 281 -9.83 -4.42 -6.25
C ILE A 281 -10.97 -5.24 -6.87
N GLU A 282 -10.62 -6.27 -7.65
CA GLU A 282 -11.58 -7.17 -8.29
C GLU A 282 -12.27 -8.14 -7.31
N ASP A 283 -11.74 -8.35 -6.10
CA ASP A 283 -12.36 -9.24 -5.13
C ASP A 283 -13.73 -8.70 -4.68
N PRO A 284 -14.81 -9.50 -4.67
CA PRO A 284 -16.14 -9.03 -4.35
C PRO A 284 -16.30 -8.45 -2.95
N ALA A 285 -15.52 -8.95 -1.98
CA ALA A 285 -15.51 -8.46 -0.61
C ALA A 285 -14.93 -7.03 -0.53
N VAL A 286 -14.10 -6.64 -1.50
CA VAL A 286 -13.46 -5.33 -1.60
C VAL A 286 -14.19 -4.40 -2.55
N THR A 287 -14.61 -4.91 -3.72
CA THR A 287 -15.18 -4.11 -4.81
C THR A 287 -16.29 -3.19 -4.30
N TYR A 288 -17.27 -3.75 -3.60
CA TYR A 288 -18.40 -2.95 -3.12
C TYR A 288 -17.99 -1.86 -2.11
N PRO A 289 -17.34 -2.17 -0.97
CA PRO A 289 -16.97 -1.13 -0.02
C PRO A 289 -15.97 -0.12 -0.61
N PHE A 290 -15.07 -0.54 -1.49
CA PHE A 290 -14.11 0.36 -2.14
C PHE A 290 -14.81 1.31 -3.11
N LEU A 291 -15.53 0.78 -4.11
CA LEU A 291 -16.14 1.61 -5.15
C LEU A 291 -17.26 2.50 -4.61
N SER A 292 -18.08 2.00 -3.67
CA SER A 292 -19.14 2.81 -3.05
C SER A 292 -18.61 3.96 -2.20
N GLN A 293 -17.37 3.86 -1.71
CA GLN A 293 -16.73 4.92 -0.95
C GLN A 293 -16.04 5.96 -1.82
N ILE A 294 -15.32 5.53 -2.87
CA ILE A 294 -14.56 6.45 -3.72
C ILE A 294 -15.41 7.10 -4.80
N ILE A 295 -16.49 6.46 -5.25
CA ILE A 295 -17.42 7.06 -6.22
C ILE A 295 -18.34 8.04 -5.47
N PRO A 296 -18.36 9.33 -5.87
CA PRO A 296 -19.15 10.36 -5.22
C PRO A 296 -20.65 10.01 -5.12
N LEU A 297 -21.28 10.50 -4.05
CA LEU A 297 -22.73 10.37 -3.87
C LEU A 297 -23.50 11.14 -4.96
N GLY A 298 -24.78 10.78 -5.15
CA GLY A 298 -25.67 11.43 -6.12
C GLY A 298 -25.94 10.54 -7.33
N THR A 299 -26.02 11.14 -8.52
CA THR A 299 -26.37 10.42 -9.77
C THR A 299 -25.33 9.39 -10.20
N GLN A 300 -24.10 9.51 -9.71
CA GLN A 300 -23.02 8.58 -10.00
C GLN A 300 -22.81 7.49 -8.94
N LYS A 301 -23.57 7.51 -7.83
CA LYS A 301 -23.37 6.61 -6.68
C LYS A 301 -23.31 5.14 -7.12
N PHE A 302 -22.26 4.42 -6.71
CA PHE A 302 -22.21 2.97 -6.83
C PHE A 302 -22.96 2.32 -5.65
N SER A 303 -24.17 1.84 -5.93
CA SER A 303 -25.08 1.30 -4.94
C SER A 303 -25.96 0.21 -5.58
N PRO A 304 -25.37 -0.90 -6.07
CA PRO A 304 -26.13 -2.00 -6.66
C PRO A 304 -27.21 -2.51 -5.70
N SER A 305 -28.33 -2.99 -6.26
CA SER A 305 -29.33 -3.69 -5.46
C SER A 305 -28.75 -4.99 -4.90
N LEU A 306 -29.39 -5.60 -3.89
CA LEU A 306 -28.92 -6.88 -3.35
C LEU A 306 -28.84 -7.97 -4.44
N THR A 307 -29.84 -8.05 -5.31
CA THR A 307 -29.88 -8.98 -6.45
C THR A 307 -28.74 -8.71 -7.42
N GLU A 308 -28.56 -7.45 -7.80
CA GLU A 308 -27.48 -7.05 -8.70
C GLU A 308 -26.09 -7.34 -8.10
N TRP A 309 -25.95 -7.14 -6.79
CA TRP A 309 -24.73 -7.45 -6.06
C TRP A 309 -24.43 -8.95 -6.06
N GLN A 310 -25.44 -9.80 -5.87
CA GLN A 310 -25.30 -11.26 -5.96
C GLN A 310 -24.91 -11.70 -7.37
N GLU A 311 -25.55 -11.15 -8.40
CA GLU A 311 -25.24 -11.43 -9.81
C GLU A 311 -23.81 -11.02 -10.18
N GLY A 312 -23.40 -9.80 -9.83
CA GLY A 312 -22.04 -9.32 -10.08
C GLY A 312 -20.97 -10.14 -9.35
N ASN A 313 -21.29 -10.65 -8.16
CA ASN A 313 -20.38 -11.50 -7.40
C ASN A 313 -20.29 -12.93 -7.95
N ALA A 314 -21.36 -13.44 -8.55
CA ALA A 314 -21.37 -14.76 -9.20
C ALA A 314 -20.53 -14.78 -10.49
N LYS A 315 -20.36 -13.64 -11.16
CA LYS A 315 -19.56 -13.52 -12.40
C LYS A 315 -18.04 -13.55 -12.17
N ILE A 316 -17.56 -13.58 -10.93
CA ILE A 316 -16.11 -13.53 -10.69
C ILE A 316 -15.45 -14.85 -11.10
N LYS A 317 -14.37 -14.74 -11.88
CA LYS A 317 -13.54 -15.88 -12.25
C LYS A 317 -12.62 -16.23 -11.08
N ILE A 318 -12.81 -17.43 -10.52
CA ILE A 318 -11.94 -17.99 -9.48
C ILE A 318 -10.95 -18.94 -10.14
N LEU A 319 -9.65 -18.79 -9.85
CA LEU A 319 -8.61 -19.70 -10.30
C LEU A 319 -8.51 -20.86 -9.31
N LEU A 320 -8.99 -22.03 -9.72
CA LEU A 320 -8.90 -23.28 -8.94
C LEU A 320 -7.53 -23.95 -9.14
N GLY A 321 -7.10 -24.75 -8.16
CA GLY A 321 -5.92 -25.63 -8.27
C GLY A 321 -4.60 -25.01 -7.82
N LYS A 322 -4.62 -23.81 -7.21
CA LYS A 322 -3.43 -23.12 -6.69
C LYS A 322 -3.32 -23.17 -5.17
N GLU A 323 -4.30 -23.75 -4.51
CA GLU A 323 -4.48 -23.70 -3.06
C GLU A 323 -3.34 -24.39 -2.32
N ASN A 324 -2.82 -25.52 -2.84
CA ASN A 324 -1.74 -26.26 -2.20
C ASN A 324 -0.45 -25.45 -2.15
N LEU A 325 0.02 -24.97 -3.31
CA LEU A 325 1.22 -24.13 -3.41
C LEU A 325 1.12 -22.86 -2.55
N LEU A 326 -0.04 -22.19 -2.60
CA LEU A 326 -0.29 -21.00 -1.80
C LEU A 326 -0.38 -21.29 -0.30
N THR A 327 -0.85 -22.48 0.09
CA THR A 327 -0.88 -22.94 1.48
C THR A 327 0.53 -23.21 2.01
N GLU A 328 1.41 -23.80 1.20
CA GLU A 328 2.82 -23.98 1.54
C GLU A 328 3.52 -22.63 1.76
N LEU A 329 3.35 -21.70 0.82
CA LEU A 329 3.87 -20.32 0.93
C LEU A 329 3.36 -19.61 2.19
N LYS A 330 2.06 -19.73 2.48
CA LYS A 330 1.46 -19.21 3.71
C LYS A 330 2.09 -19.80 4.97
N ASN A 331 2.36 -21.10 4.99
CA ASN A 331 2.99 -21.74 6.15
C ASN A 331 4.44 -21.28 6.32
N LYS A 332 5.19 -21.13 5.22
CA LYS A 332 6.52 -20.52 5.23
C LYS A 332 6.49 -19.06 5.71
N ALA A 333 5.46 -18.29 5.34
CA ALA A 333 5.31 -16.91 5.79
C ALA A 333 5.16 -16.81 7.32
N LYS A 334 4.49 -17.77 7.97
CA LYS A 334 4.36 -17.80 9.44
C LYS A 334 5.67 -18.02 10.18
N SER A 335 6.70 -18.56 9.53
CA SER A 335 8.00 -18.82 10.14
C SER A 335 8.99 -17.65 9.98
N VAL A 336 8.62 -16.58 9.29
CA VAL A 336 9.46 -15.39 9.10
C VAL A 336 9.72 -14.72 10.44
N LYS A 337 11.00 -14.62 10.83
CA LYS A 337 11.45 -13.97 12.08
C LYS A 337 12.49 -12.89 11.84
N SER A 338 13.14 -12.90 10.69
CA SER A 338 14.17 -11.96 10.27
C SER A 338 13.85 -11.34 8.90
N LEU A 339 14.57 -10.27 8.54
CA LEU A 339 14.49 -9.69 7.20
C LEU A 339 15.01 -10.68 6.13
N SER A 340 16.02 -11.50 6.44
CA SER A 340 16.50 -12.54 5.52
C SER A 340 15.41 -13.58 5.21
N ASP A 341 14.68 -14.08 6.23
CA ASP A 341 13.56 -15.00 6.01
C ASP A 341 12.48 -14.39 5.11
N PHE A 342 12.20 -13.10 5.29
CA PHE A 342 11.22 -12.36 4.51
C PHE A 342 11.62 -12.24 3.04
N ILE A 343 12.89 -11.95 2.77
CA ILE A 343 13.43 -11.88 1.40
C ILE A 343 13.34 -13.25 0.72
N GLN A 344 13.76 -14.33 1.42
CA GLN A 344 13.66 -15.70 0.90
C GLN A 344 12.22 -16.14 0.62
N LEU A 345 11.27 -15.77 1.49
CA LEU A 345 9.85 -15.99 1.25
C LEU A 345 9.42 -15.33 -0.06
N GLY A 346 9.80 -14.07 -0.25
CA GLY A 346 9.46 -13.30 -1.43
C GLY A 346 10.01 -13.88 -2.73
N GLU A 347 11.25 -14.37 -2.72
CA GLU A 347 11.80 -15.09 -3.87
C GLU A 347 11.06 -16.39 -4.16
N THR A 348 10.71 -17.14 -3.11
CA THR A 348 9.96 -18.39 -3.24
C THR A 348 8.60 -18.11 -3.89
N PHE A 349 7.93 -17.04 -3.46
CA PHE A 349 6.68 -16.58 -4.04
C PHE A 349 6.81 -16.17 -5.51
N GLN A 350 7.82 -15.36 -5.84
CA GLN A 350 8.05 -14.93 -7.23
C GLN A 350 8.35 -16.11 -8.16
N LYS A 351 9.15 -17.09 -7.71
CA LYS A 351 9.42 -18.32 -8.46
C LYS A 351 8.12 -19.11 -8.67
N ALA A 352 7.33 -19.28 -7.61
CA ALA A 352 6.04 -19.98 -7.65
C ALA A 352 5.03 -19.36 -8.64
N ILE A 353 5.02 -18.02 -8.77
CA ILE A 353 4.16 -17.32 -9.73
C ILE A 353 4.67 -17.45 -11.17
N LYS A 354 5.99 -17.40 -11.40
CA LYS A 354 6.60 -17.42 -12.75
C LYS A 354 6.60 -18.80 -13.42
N THR A 355 6.57 -19.89 -12.65
CA THR A 355 6.58 -21.26 -13.18
C THR A 355 5.21 -21.73 -13.69
N GLN A 356 4.27 -20.81 -13.89
CA GLN A 356 2.87 -21.04 -14.26
C GLN A 356 2.48 -20.11 -15.41
#